data_AF-A0A106DX63-F1
#
_entry.id   AF-A0A106DX63-F1
#
_cell.length_a   1.000
_cell.length_b   1.000
_cell.length_c   1.000
_cell.angle_alpha   90.00
_cell.angle_beta   90.00
_cell.angle_gamma   90.00
#
_symmetry.space_group_name_H-M   'P 1'
#
loop_
_entity.id
_entity.type
_entity.pdbx_description
1 polymer ?
#
loop_
_entity_poly.entity_id
_entity_poly.type
_entity_poly.pdbx_seq_one_letter_code
_entity_poly.pdbx_strand_id
1 'polypeptide(L)'
;MLFTLAHELGHLVAGHLRGSEAACIDEADSLGTLSRSRAKSERFADAFASALLLPAKGVGIALSKLRTILKTTGNLGDVEILYLSRIFGVSFEVAARRCEDLQLVPLGGARSLYEWLVKEHGSPEKRADSLGLPARPDIEFRNVPSELIDVAIDKVRRGELSIGKASSMLRMTIPQFYDYNANTLH
;
A
#
# COMPACT_ATOMS: atom_id res chain seq x y z
N MET A 1 -3.12 -0.31 4.49
CA MET A 1 -3.96 -0.36 3.27
C MET A 1 -3.14 -0.59 2.01
N LEU A 2 -2.23 0.31 1.57
CA LEU A 2 -1.44 0.09 0.35
C LEU A 2 -0.67 -1.23 0.32
N PHE A 3 0.00 -1.56 1.43
CA PHE A 3 0.77 -2.81 1.53
C PHE A 3 -0.12 -4.04 1.36
N THR A 4 -1.28 -4.07 2.03
CA THR A 4 -2.28 -5.14 1.89
C THR A 4 -2.72 -5.30 0.42
N LEU A 5 -3.08 -4.20 -0.26
CA LEU A 5 -3.50 -4.26 -1.66
C LEU A 5 -2.38 -4.79 -2.57
N ALA A 6 -1.15 -4.32 -2.37
CA ALA A 6 0.02 -4.78 -3.12
C ALA A 6 0.35 -6.25 -2.81
N HIS A 7 0.13 -6.70 -1.59
CA HIS A 7 0.32 -8.08 -1.16
C HIS A 7 -0.67 -9.02 -1.87
N GLU A 8 -1.97 -8.67 -1.87
CA GLU A 8 -2.98 -9.44 -2.61
C GLU A 8 -2.71 -9.46 -4.12
N LEU A 9 -2.26 -8.34 -4.68
CA LEU A 9 -1.81 -8.30 -6.07
C LEU A 9 -0.63 -9.25 -6.31
N GLY A 10 0.28 -9.39 -5.35
CA GLY A 10 1.36 -10.36 -5.40
C GLY A 10 0.86 -11.80 -5.49
N HIS A 11 -0.15 -12.17 -4.70
CA HIS A 11 -0.80 -13.49 -4.81
C HIS A 11 -1.43 -13.73 -6.18
N LEU A 12 -2.13 -12.73 -6.72
CA LEU A 12 -2.72 -12.78 -8.06
C LEU A 12 -1.66 -13.00 -9.14
N VAL A 13 -0.61 -12.19 -9.15
CA VAL A 13 0.47 -12.25 -10.15
C VAL A 13 1.22 -13.58 -10.10
N ALA A 14 1.47 -14.13 -8.92
CA ALA A 14 2.17 -15.41 -8.77
C ALA A 14 1.28 -16.65 -8.99
N GLY A 15 -0.03 -16.46 -9.22
CA GLY A 15 -0.97 -17.57 -9.36
C GLY A 15 -1.11 -18.40 -8.09
N HIS A 16 -0.86 -17.81 -6.91
CA HIS A 16 -1.02 -18.48 -5.62
C HIS A 16 -2.48 -18.84 -5.31
N LEU A 17 -3.43 -18.26 -6.05
CA LEU A 17 -4.87 -18.49 -5.88
C LEU A 17 -5.40 -19.74 -6.60
N ARG A 18 -4.54 -20.61 -7.17
CA ARG A 18 -4.99 -21.86 -7.82
C ARG A 18 -5.62 -22.82 -6.80
N GLY A 19 -6.93 -22.69 -6.61
CA GLY A 19 -7.76 -23.50 -5.70
C GLY A 19 -8.62 -22.68 -4.70
N SER A 20 -8.38 -21.37 -4.57
CA SER A 20 -9.20 -20.45 -3.77
C SER A 20 -9.74 -19.35 -4.67
N GLU A 21 -11.06 -19.25 -4.81
CA GLU A 21 -11.72 -18.36 -5.80
C GLU A 21 -11.66 -16.86 -5.44
N ALA A 22 -11.03 -16.49 -4.31
CA ALA A 22 -10.94 -15.10 -3.86
C ALA A 22 -9.57 -14.79 -3.25
N ALA A 23 -9.09 -13.57 -3.47
CA ALA A 23 -8.05 -12.94 -2.67
C ALA A 23 -8.62 -12.68 -1.26
N CYS A 24 -8.08 -13.34 -0.25
CA CYS A 24 -8.46 -13.11 1.14
C CYS A 24 -7.68 -11.91 1.66
N ILE A 25 -8.38 -10.82 2.00
CA ILE A 25 -7.75 -9.67 2.63
C ILE A 25 -7.41 -10.07 4.08
N ASP A 26 -6.15 -10.38 4.34
CA ASP A 26 -5.66 -10.62 5.69
C ASP A 26 -5.69 -9.32 6.52
N GLU A 27 -5.98 -9.46 7.82
CA GLU A 27 -5.99 -8.33 8.75
C GLU A 27 -4.62 -7.63 8.78
N ALA A 28 -4.65 -6.30 8.66
CA ALA A 28 -3.48 -5.45 8.42
C ALA A 28 -2.36 -5.58 9.46
N ASP A 29 -2.67 -6.04 10.68
CA ASP A 29 -1.72 -6.17 11.79
C ASP A 29 -0.76 -7.35 11.66
N SER A 30 -0.99 -8.26 10.72
CA SER A 30 -0.08 -9.40 10.49
C SER A 30 0.88 -9.16 9.32
N LEU A 31 0.47 -8.38 8.31
CA LEU A 31 1.16 -8.22 7.02
C LEU A 31 2.36 -7.28 7.07
N GLY A 32 3.49 -7.68 6.46
CA GLY A 32 4.72 -6.87 6.48
C GLY A 32 5.42 -6.77 7.84
N THR A 33 4.98 -7.55 8.83
CA THR A 33 5.60 -7.61 10.16
C THR A 33 6.90 -8.42 10.13
N LEU A 34 7.80 -8.15 11.06
CA LEU A 34 9.13 -8.78 11.16
C LEU A 34 9.08 -10.23 11.69
N SER A 35 7.94 -10.92 11.60
CA SER A 35 7.75 -12.29 12.11
C SER A 35 8.39 -13.35 11.20
N ARG A 36 8.94 -14.42 11.80
CA ARG A 36 9.85 -15.38 11.14
C ARG A 36 9.20 -16.65 10.58
N SER A 37 7.92 -16.91 10.84
CA SER A 37 7.25 -18.15 10.41
C SER A 37 6.07 -17.85 9.50
N ARG A 38 6.31 -17.82 8.19
CA ARG A 38 5.29 -17.61 7.16
C ARG A 38 5.50 -18.57 5.98
N ALA A 39 4.40 -19.01 5.37
CA ALA A 39 4.44 -19.86 4.17
C ALA A 39 5.19 -19.17 3.02
N LYS A 40 5.70 -19.95 2.06
CA LYS A 40 6.47 -19.39 0.93
C LYS A 40 5.64 -18.41 0.09
N SER A 41 4.34 -18.65 -0.06
CA SER A 41 3.40 -17.77 -0.75
C SER A 41 3.35 -16.38 -0.13
N GLU A 42 3.16 -16.32 1.19
CA GLU A 42 3.11 -15.08 1.98
C GLU A 42 4.41 -14.30 1.86
N ARG A 43 5.55 -15.00 1.97
CA ARG A 43 6.86 -14.37 1.85
C ARG A 43 7.08 -13.75 0.47
N PHE A 44 6.59 -14.40 -0.58
CA PHE A 44 6.64 -13.83 -1.93
C PHE A 44 5.73 -12.60 -2.01
N ALA A 45 4.50 -12.68 -1.52
CA ALA A 45 3.54 -11.58 -1.59
C ALA A 45 4.03 -10.35 -0.80
N ASP A 46 4.59 -10.55 0.40
CA ASP A 46 5.25 -9.49 1.19
C ASP A 46 6.44 -8.87 0.42
N ALA A 47 7.30 -9.71 -0.19
CA ALA A 47 8.45 -9.23 -0.96
C ALA A 47 8.03 -8.47 -2.23
N PHE A 48 7.00 -8.96 -2.92
CA PHE A 48 6.39 -8.32 -4.07
C PHE A 48 5.81 -6.95 -3.69
N ALA A 49 5.00 -6.89 -2.63
CA ALA A 49 4.40 -5.66 -2.13
C ALA A 49 5.46 -4.61 -1.76
N SER A 50 6.49 -5.05 -1.02
CA SER A 50 7.63 -4.22 -0.64
C SER A 50 8.38 -3.66 -1.86
N ALA A 51 8.65 -4.50 -2.87
CA ALA A 51 9.34 -4.08 -4.09
C ALA A 51 8.49 -3.18 -5.00
N LEU A 52 7.18 -3.41 -5.06
CA LEU A 52 6.23 -2.62 -5.85
C LEU A 52 6.05 -1.22 -5.26
N LEU A 53 5.82 -1.13 -3.95
CA LEU A 53 5.56 0.13 -3.26
C LEU A 53 6.84 0.93 -3.01
N LEU A 54 7.98 0.26 -2.81
CA LEU A 54 9.28 0.90 -2.63
C LEU A 54 10.31 0.37 -3.65
N PRO A 55 10.21 0.82 -4.92
CA PRO A 55 11.17 0.44 -5.95
C PRO A 55 12.59 0.90 -5.58
N ALA A 56 13.61 0.05 -5.77
CA ALA A 56 14.98 0.35 -5.34
C ALA A 56 15.51 1.69 -5.87
N LYS A 57 15.27 1.97 -7.16
CA LYS A 57 15.62 3.25 -7.78
C LYS A 57 14.88 4.44 -7.16
N GLY A 58 13.60 4.26 -6.85
CA GLY A 58 12.77 5.29 -6.20
C GLY A 58 13.28 5.61 -4.80
N VAL A 59 13.57 4.58 -3.99
CA VAL A 59 14.17 4.72 -2.66
C VAL A 59 15.51 5.46 -2.74
N GLY A 60 16.40 5.07 -3.66
CA GLY A 60 17.69 5.73 -3.84
C GLY A 60 17.58 7.22 -4.21
N ILE A 61 16.66 7.57 -5.13
CA ILE A 61 16.40 8.97 -5.50
C ILE A 61 15.86 9.76 -4.30
N ALA A 62 14.89 9.21 -3.56
CA ALA A 62 14.31 9.86 -2.40
C ALA A 62 15.38 10.12 -1.31
N LEU A 63 16.17 9.10 -0.96
CA LEU A 63 17.24 9.23 0.02
C LEU A 63 18.32 10.23 -0.39
N SER A 64 18.73 10.26 -1.66
CA SER A 64 19.69 11.24 -2.16
C SER A 64 19.19 12.67 -1.99
N LYS A 65 17.90 12.92 -2.28
CA LYS A 65 17.28 14.23 -2.09
C LYS A 65 17.15 14.59 -0.61
N LEU A 66 16.71 13.65 0.22
CA LEU A 66 16.57 13.85 1.66
C LEU A 66 17.90 14.19 2.32
N ARG A 67 18.98 13.47 2.00
CA ARG A 67 20.33 13.80 2.51
C ARG A 67 20.78 15.21 2.14
N THR A 68 20.43 15.67 0.93
CA THR A 68 20.73 17.03 0.48
C THR A 68 19.95 18.07 1.30
N ILE A 69 18.66 17.83 1.54
CA ILE A 69 17.77 18.75 2.28
C ILE A 69 18.11 18.78 3.77
N LEU A 70 18.27 17.61 4.39
CA LEU A 70 18.56 17.45 5.81
C LEU A 70 20.03 17.71 6.15
N LYS A 71 20.89 17.85 5.11
CA LYS A 71 22.35 18.00 5.24
C LYS A 71 22.97 16.87 6.07
N THR A 72 22.42 15.66 5.97
CA THR A 72 22.91 14.49 6.72
C THR A 72 24.01 13.77 5.96
N THR A 73 24.96 13.23 6.71
CA THR A 73 26.03 12.38 6.21
C THR A 73 26.14 11.14 7.09
N GLY A 74 26.65 10.03 6.55
CA GLY A 74 26.81 8.77 7.28
C GLY A 74 25.68 7.76 7.07
N ASN A 75 25.43 6.96 8.11
CA ASN A 75 24.49 5.84 8.07
C ASN A 75 23.04 6.31 8.04
N LEU A 76 22.16 5.49 7.47
CA LEU A 76 20.72 5.76 7.43
C LEU A 76 20.12 5.70 8.84
N GLY A 77 19.40 6.73 9.26
CA GLY A 77 18.76 6.83 10.57
C GLY A 77 17.24 6.65 10.54
N ASP A 78 16.61 6.89 11.70
CA ASP A 78 15.15 6.89 11.86
C ASP A 78 14.49 7.96 11.00
N VAL A 79 15.05 9.18 10.98
CA VAL A 79 14.46 10.33 10.29
C VAL A 79 14.31 10.07 8.80
N GLU A 80 15.35 9.59 8.12
CA GLU A 80 15.25 9.29 6.68
C GLU A 80 14.25 8.17 6.39
N ILE A 81 14.18 7.13 7.22
CA ILE A 81 13.23 6.02 7.03
C ILE A 81 11.79 6.48 7.30
N LEU A 82 11.58 7.38 8.27
CA LEU A 82 10.29 8.02 8.49
C LEU A 82 9.89 8.86 7.28
N TYR A 83 10.79 9.62 6.67
CA TYR A 83 10.49 10.31 5.41
C TYR A 83 10.12 9.33 4.29
N LEU A 84 10.82 8.20 4.15
CA LEU A 84 10.47 7.18 3.17
C LEU A 84 9.05 6.64 3.42
N SER A 85 8.69 6.33 4.66
CA SER A 85 7.35 5.82 4.97
C SER A 85 6.25 6.84 4.63
N ARG A 86 6.51 8.14 4.86
CA ARG A 86 5.60 9.23 4.47
C ARG A 86 5.50 9.40 2.95
N ILE A 87 6.63 9.44 2.24
CA ILE A 87 6.69 9.62 0.78
C ILE A 87 6.02 8.47 0.03
N PHE A 88 6.27 7.24 0.44
CA PHE A 88 5.75 6.03 -0.24
C PHE A 88 4.41 5.54 0.34
N GLY A 89 3.86 6.21 1.35
CA GLY A 89 2.55 5.89 1.91
C GLY A 89 2.48 4.51 2.60
N VAL A 90 3.58 4.05 3.18
CA VAL A 90 3.69 2.74 3.87
C VAL A 90 3.90 2.91 5.38
N SER A 91 3.90 1.82 6.16
CA SER A 91 4.34 1.87 7.57
C SER A 91 5.85 2.06 7.66
N PHE A 92 6.32 2.47 8.84
CA PHE A 92 7.76 2.57 9.10
C PHE A 92 8.44 1.20 8.93
N GLU A 93 7.84 0.13 9.45
CA GLU A 93 8.37 -1.22 9.43
C GLU A 93 8.59 -1.72 8.00
N VAL A 94 7.63 -1.46 7.11
CA VAL A 94 7.75 -1.80 5.68
C VAL A 94 8.91 -1.04 5.04
N ALA A 95 9.02 0.28 5.29
CA ALA A 95 10.10 1.09 4.76
C ALA A 95 11.48 0.67 5.32
N ALA A 96 11.56 0.41 6.63
CA ALA A 96 12.77 -0.03 7.31
C ALA A 96 13.22 -1.41 6.82
N ARG A 97 12.28 -2.35 6.68
CA ARG A 97 12.56 -3.68 6.15
C ARG A 97 13.03 -3.61 4.70
N ARG A 98 12.43 -2.74 3.89
CA ARG A 98 12.92 -2.51 2.53
C ARG A 98 14.35 -1.99 2.52
N CYS A 99 14.69 -1.06 3.42
CA CYS A 99 16.06 -0.56 3.53
C CYS A 99 17.04 -1.68 3.91
N GLU A 100 16.64 -2.61 4.77
CA GLU A 100 17.41 -3.79 5.14
C GLU A 100 17.59 -4.75 3.95
N ASP A 101 16.51 -5.03 3.22
CA ASP A 101 16.55 -5.88 2.01
C ASP A 101 17.45 -5.28 0.91
N LEU A 102 17.51 -3.94 0.82
CA LEU A 102 18.39 -3.20 -0.09
C LEU A 102 19.80 -2.98 0.48
N GLN A 103 20.12 -3.55 1.65
CA GLN A 103 21.42 -3.45 2.32
C GLN A 103 21.83 -2.01 2.67
N LEU A 104 20.86 -1.11 2.84
CA LEU A 104 21.05 0.28 3.26
C LEU A 104 21.16 0.39 4.79
N VAL A 105 20.64 -0.59 5.51
CA VAL A 105 20.87 -0.83 6.94
C VAL A 105 21.33 -2.27 7.15
N PRO A 106 22.11 -2.54 8.21
CA PRO A 106 22.53 -3.90 8.54
C PRO A 106 21.33 -4.83 8.80
N LEU A 107 21.55 -6.14 8.63
CA LEU A 107 20.57 -7.16 9.01
C LEU A 107 20.25 -7.07 10.50
N GLY A 108 18.96 -7.07 10.85
CA GLY A 108 18.43 -6.80 12.18
C GLY A 108 18.24 -5.31 12.47
N GLY A 109 18.82 -4.41 11.67
CA GLY A 109 18.78 -2.96 11.89
C GLY A 109 17.38 -2.38 11.81
N ALA A 110 16.54 -2.89 10.90
CA ALA A 110 15.14 -2.45 10.81
C ALA A 110 14.38 -2.72 12.10
N ARG A 111 14.55 -3.92 12.66
CA ARG A 111 13.93 -4.34 13.91
C ARG A 111 14.43 -3.53 15.09
N SER A 112 15.74 -3.41 15.25
CA SER A 112 16.35 -2.67 16.36
C SER A 112 15.92 -1.20 16.37
N LEU A 113 15.84 -0.58 15.20
CA LEU A 113 15.40 0.81 15.07
C LEU A 113 13.93 0.98 15.43
N TYR A 114 13.07 0.05 15.01
CA TYR A 114 11.67 0.04 15.41
C TYR A 114 11.49 -0.11 16.92
N GLU A 115 12.16 -1.09 17.54
CA GLU A 115 12.10 -1.31 18.99
C GLU A 115 12.57 -0.07 19.76
N TRP A 116 13.64 0.58 19.29
CA TRP A 116 14.12 1.84 19.86
C TRP A 116 13.10 2.98 19.71
N LEU A 117 12.48 3.15 18.53
CA LEU A 117 11.45 4.17 18.30
C LEU A 117 10.23 3.98 19.22
N VAL A 118 9.77 2.74 19.39
CA VAL A 118 8.66 2.43 20.30
C VAL A 118 9.06 2.75 21.74
N LYS A 119 10.28 2.40 22.15
CA LYS A 119 10.76 2.65 23.51
C LYS A 119 10.91 4.15 23.81
N GLU A 120 11.54 4.92 22.93
CA GLU A 120 11.91 6.32 23.21
C GLU A 120 10.82 7.32 22.80
N HIS A 121 9.97 6.96 21.84
CA HIS A 121 8.96 7.87 21.27
C HIS A 121 7.54 7.31 21.28
N GLY A 122 7.34 6.09 21.77
CA GLY A 122 6.04 5.40 21.83
C GLY A 122 5.61 4.76 20.51
N SER A 123 5.88 5.39 19.36
CA SER A 123 5.72 4.79 18.03
C SER A 123 6.50 5.56 16.95
N PRO A 124 6.76 4.95 15.78
CA PRO A 124 7.32 5.65 14.63
C PRO A 124 6.48 6.84 14.18
N GLU A 125 5.15 6.72 14.20
CA GLU A 125 4.23 7.81 13.84
C GLU A 125 4.37 8.99 14.79
N LYS A 126 4.36 8.74 16.11
CA LYS A 126 4.57 9.79 17.12
C LYS A 126 5.91 10.48 16.96
N ARG A 127 6.97 9.73 16.63
CA ARG A 127 8.28 10.31 16.30
C ARG A 127 8.18 11.23 15.09
N ALA A 128 7.60 10.78 13.98
CA ALA A 128 7.44 11.60 12.79
C ALA A 128 6.61 12.87 13.06
N ASP A 129 5.53 12.76 13.83
CA ASP A 129 4.69 13.90 14.17
C ASP A 129 5.44 14.90 15.06
N SER A 130 6.24 14.41 16.03
CA SER A 130 7.08 15.26 16.90
C SER A 130 8.15 16.05 16.14
N LEU A 131 8.58 15.52 14.99
CA LEU A 131 9.54 16.13 14.08
C LEU A 131 8.87 17.03 13.03
N GLY A 132 7.53 17.12 13.03
CA GLY A 132 6.77 17.92 12.06
C GLY A 132 6.82 17.38 10.63
N LEU A 133 7.01 16.06 10.45
CA LEU A 133 7.02 15.47 9.11
C LEU A 133 5.63 15.55 8.47
N PRO A 134 5.55 15.71 7.14
CA PRO A 134 4.26 15.66 6.45
C PRO A 134 3.58 14.31 6.70
N ALA A 135 2.26 14.34 6.91
CA ALA A 135 1.47 13.13 7.06
C ALA A 135 1.55 12.24 5.80
N ARG A 136 1.19 10.96 5.94
CA ARG A 136 1.07 10.08 4.77
C ARG A 136 -0.08 10.63 3.90
N PRO A 137 0.07 10.61 2.56
CA PRO A 137 -1.03 10.98 1.69
C PRO A 137 -2.21 10.05 1.96
N ASP A 138 -3.40 10.63 2.11
CA ASP A 138 -4.62 9.84 2.07
C ASP A 138 -4.90 9.46 0.62
N ILE A 139 -5.11 8.16 0.38
CA ILE A 139 -5.34 7.63 -0.95
C ILE A 139 -6.77 7.14 -0.99
N GLU A 140 -7.62 7.95 -1.58
CA GLU A 140 -9.00 7.58 -1.87
C GLU A 140 -9.03 6.64 -3.08
N PHE A 141 -9.35 5.38 -2.83
CA PHE A 141 -9.69 4.45 -3.90
C PHE A 141 -11.14 4.67 -4.29
N ARG A 142 -11.37 5.07 -5.54
CA ARG A 142 -12.74 5.12 -6.08
C ARG A 142 -13.29 3.70 -6.06
N ASN A 143 -14.44 3.49 -5.41
CA ASN A 143 -15.03 2.16 -5.20
C ASN A 143 -15.24 1.36 -6.49
N VAL A 144 -15.41 2.07 -7.62
CA VAL A 144 -15.59 1.47 -8.94
C VAL A 144 -14.87 2.32 -10.00
N PRO A 145 -14.02 1.72 -10.86
CA PRO A 145 -13.46 2.38 -12.04
C PRO A 145 -14.57 2.90 -12.98
N SER A 146 -14.41 4.11 -13.52
CA SER A 146 -15.38 4.74 -14.44
C SER A 146 -15.71 3.85 -15.63
N GLU A 147 -14.70 3.17 -16.16
CA GLU A 147 -14.80 2.33 -17.36
C GLU A 147 -15.73 1.12 -17.12
N LEU A 148 -15.74 0.58 -15.90
CA LEU A 148 -16.66 -0.49 -15.53
C LEU A 148 -18.09 0.03 -15.35
N ILE A 149 -18.24 1.25 -14.85
CA ILE A 149 -19.56 1.91 -14.75
C ILE A 149 -20.11 2.17 -16.15
N ASP A 150 -19.28 2.68 -17.06
CA ASP A 150 -19.67 2.95 -18.47
C ASP A 150 -20.12 1.68 -19.17
N VAL A 151 -19.35 0.59 -19.06
CA VAL A 151 -19.73 -0.72 -19.62
C VAL A 151 -21.04 -1.23 -19.02
N ALA A 152 -21.24 -1.05 -17.71
CA ALA A 152 -22.49 -1.46 -17.05
C ALA A 152 -23.68 -0.62 -17.52
N ILE A 153 -23.50 0.70 -17.70
CA ILE A 153 -24.51 1.62 -18.23
C ILE A 153 -24.91 1.23 -19.64
N ASP A 154 -23.94 0.96 -20.52
CA ASP A 154 -24.20 0.54 -21.90
C ASP A 154 -25.04 -0.74 -21.95
N LYS A 155 -24.72 -1.73 -21.11
CA LYS A 155 -25.49 -2.97 -20.99
C LYS A 155 -26.89 -2.74 -20.45
N VAL A 156 -27.07 -1.82 -19.51
CA VAL A 156 -28.38 -1.43 -18.99
C VAL A 156 -29.21 -0.75 -20.09
N ARG A 157 -28.63 0.20 -20.83
CA ARG A 157 -29.30 0.91 -21.94
C ARG A 157 -29.73 -0.04 -23.06
N ARG A 158 -28.96 -1.10 -23.32
CA ARG A 158 -29.28 -2.17 -24.29
C ARG A 158 -30.29 -3.20 -23.77
N GLY A 159 -30.67 -3.13 -22.50
CA GLY A 159 -31.57 -4.11 -21.86
C GLY A 159 -30.91 -5.45 -21.54
N GLU A 160 -29.59 -5.56 -21.66
CA GLU A 160 -28.83 -6.78 -21.33
C GLU A 160 -28.67 -6.98 -19.82
N LEU A 161 -28.81 -5.91 -19.03
CA LEU A 161 -28.65 -5.93 -17.58
C LEU A 161 -29.68 -5.01 -16.92
N SER A 162 -30.24 -5.43 -15.78
CA SER A 162 -31.12 -4.53 -15.00
C SER A 162 -30.30 -3.58 -14.13
N ILE A 163 -30.81 -2.38 -13.87
CA ILE A 163 -30.17 -1.40 -12.96
C ILE A 163 -29.88 -2.01 -11.58
N GLY A 164 -30.82 -2.79 -11.04
CA GLY A 164 -30.62 -3.47 -9.77
C GLY A 164 -29.45 -4.47 -9.81
N LYS A 165 -29.32 -5.23 -10.91
CA LYS A 165 -28.20 -6.15 -11.10
C LYS A 165 -26.87 -5.41 -11.28
N ALA A 166 -26.86 -4.31 -12.04
CA ALA A 166 -25.66 -3.50 -12.27
C ALA A 166 -25.15 -2.89 -10.96
N SER A 167 -26.06 -2.27 -10.21
CA SER A 167 -25.77 -1.65 -8.90
C SER A 167 -25.22 -2.67 -7.91
N SER A 168 -25.81 -3.88 -7.86
CA SER A 168 -25.32 -4.97 -7.03
C SER A 168 -23.92 -5.45 -7.43
N MET A 169 -23.64 -5.63 -8.72
CA MET A 169 -22.34 -6.10 -9.21
C MET A 169 -21.22 -5.09 -8.93
N LEU A 170 -21.51 -3.79 -9.05
CA LEU A 170 -20.57 -2.71 -8.82
C LEU A 170 -20.53 -2.24 -7.36
N ARG A 171 -21.33 -2.83 -6.48
CA ARG A 171 -21.47 -2.40 -5.07
C ARG A 171 -21.79 -0.90 -4.94
N MET A 172 -22.61 -0.40 -5.85
CA MET A 172 -23.13 0.96 -5.85
C MET A 172 -24.60 0.95 -5.43
N THR A 173 -25.08 2.07 -4.90
CA THR A 173 -26.52 2.24 -4.71
C THR A 173 -27.20 2.54 -6.05
N ILE A 174 -28.48 2.18 -6.17
CA ILE A 174 -29.27 2.49 -7.37
C ILE A 174 -29.28 4.01 -7.67
N PRO A 175 -29.44 4.92 -6.68
CA PRO A 175 -29.32 6.36 -6.93
C PRO A 175 -27.96 6.77 -7.50
N GLN A 176 -26.84 6.27 -6.94
CA GLN A 176 -25.50 6.57 -7.47
C GLN A 176 -25.34 6.13 -8.93
N PHE A 177 -25.90 4.98 -9.29
CA PHE A 177 -25.87 4.48 -10.66
C PHE A 177 -26.74 5.33 -11.60
N TYR A 178 -27.92 5.78 -11.15
CA TYR A 178 -28.77 6.70 -11.90
C TYR A 178 -28.11 8.05 -12.16
N ASP A 179 -27.50 8.64 -11.14
CA ASP A 179 -26.79 9.91 -11.25
C ASP A 179 -25.64 9.80 -12.26
N TYR A 180 -24.92 8.68 -12.27
CA TYR A 180 -23.89 8.43 -13.27
C TYR A 180 -24.49 8.32 -14.69
N ASN A 181 -25.52 7.49 -14.86
CA ASN A 181 -26.18 7.31 -16.15
C ASN A 181 -26.81 8.60 -16.72
N ALA A 182 -27.31 9.49 -15.85
CA ALA A 182 -27.89 10.77 -16.26
C ALA A 182 -26.82 11.80 -16.69
N ASN A 183 -25.63 11.75 -16.09
CA ASN A 183 -24.53 12.67 -16.37
C ASN A 183 -23.60 12.18 -17.50
N THR A 184 -23.59 10.88 -17.82
CA THR A 184 -22.90 10.32 -18.98
C THR A 184 -23.76 10.50 -20.25
N LEU A 185 -23.89 11.74 -20.71
CA LEU A 185 -24.45 12.09 -22.02
C LEU A 185 -23.31 12.29 -23.03
N HIS A 186 -23.03 11.25 -23.82
CA HIS A 186 -22.32 11.33 -25.08
C HIS A 186 -23.26 10.90 -26.21
#